data_AF-A0A3D3KX84-F1
#
_entry.id   AF-A0A3D3KX84-F1
#
_cell.length_a   1.000
_cell.length_b   1.000
_cell.length_c   1.000
_cell.angle_alpha   90.00
_cell.angle_beta   90.00
_cell.angle_gamma   90.00
#
_symmetry.space_group_name_H-M   'P 1'
#
loop_
_entity.id
_entity.type
_entity.pdbx_description
1 polymer ?
#
loop_
_entity_poly.entity_id
_entity_poly.type
_entity_poly.pdbx_seq_one_letter_code
_entity_poly.pdbx_strand_id
1 'polypeptide(L)'
;GLLRTYLDAGAPATMTNAAGDSLLMLAAYHGHAETVQLILAHGGEANTANDRGQTPLAGAAFKGYTDVSRVLLDAGADPDAGTPSARAAAQMFARAEILALLA
;
A
#
# COMPACT_ATOMS: atom_id res chain seq x y z
N GLY A 1 -0.91 -19.25 -5.87
CA GLY A 1 -0.74 -19.23 -4.40
C GLY A 1 -2.09 -19.19 -3.73
N LEU A 2 -2.18 -19.58 -2.45
CA LEU A 2 -3.44 -19.66 -1.71
C LEU A 2 -4.27 -18.36 -1.78
N LEU A 3 -3.62 -17.19 -1.64
CA LEU A 3 -4.28 -15.88 -1.76
C LEU A 3 -5.01 -15.70 -3.10
N ARG A 4 -4.33 -16.01 -4.21
CA ARG A 4 -4.93 -15.93 -5.55
C ARG A 4 -6.18 -16.79 -5.66
N THR A 5 -6.13 -18.03 -5.15
CA THR A 5 -7.27 -18.94 -5.18
C THR A 5 -8.48 -18.36 -4.43
N TYR A 6 -8.27 -17.70 -3.29
CA TYR A 6 -9.37 -17.04 -2.57
C TYR A 6 -9.94 -15.84 -3.33
N LEU A 7 -9.09 -14.99 -3.91
CA LEU A 7 -9.54 -13.82 -4.68
C LEU A 7 -10.26 -14.23 -5.97
N ASP A 8 -9.74 -15.22 -6.70
CA ASP A 8 -10.37 -15.81 -7.89
C ASP A 8 -11.74 -16.47 -7.53
N ALA A 9 -11.90 -16.95 -6.30
CA ALA A 9 -13.16 -17.49 -5.78
C ALA A 9 -14.15 -16.41 -5.28
N GLY A 10 -13.82 -15.12 -5.44
CA GLY A 10 -14.69 -14.00 -5.07
C GLY A 10 -14.55 -13.53 -3.63
N ALA A 11 -13.50 -13.95 -2.90
CA ALA A 11 -13.21 -13.35 -1.60
C ALA A 11 -12.86 -11.86 -1.78
N PRO A 12 -13.35 -10.96 -0.91
CA PRO A 12 -13.14 -9.53 -1.09
C PRO A 12 -11.67 -9.15 -0.86
N ALA A 13 -11.05 -8.49 -1.83
CA ALA A 13 -9.70 -7.96 -1.71
C ALA A 13 -9.57 -6.82 -0.67
N THR A 14 -10.71 -6.28 -0.22
CA THR A 14 -10.82 -5.21 0.78
C THR A 14 -10.88 -5.71 2.23
N MET A 15 -10.74 -7.03 2.45
CA MET A 15 -10.78 -7.59 3.80
C MET A 15 -9.65 -7.04 4.68
N THR A 16 -9.97 -6.90 5.97
CA THR A 16 -9.05 -6.40 7.01
C THR A 16 -8.95 -7.40 8.17
N ASN A 17 -7.85 -7.34 8.92
CA ASN A 17 -7.73 -8.05 10.19
C ASN A 17 -8.39 -7.25 11.35
N ALA A 18 -8.26 -7.75 12.58
CA ALA A 18 -8.83 -7.12 13.78
C ALA A 18 -8.20 -5.76 14.17
N ALA A 19 -7.09 -5.36 13.56
CA ALA A 19 -6.46 -4.05 13.75
C ALA A 19 -6.77 -3.08 12.59
N GLY A 20 -7.66 -3.48 11.67
CA GLY A 20 -7.97 -2.71 10.46
C GLY A 20 -6.93 -2.82 9.35
N ASP A 21 -5.93 -3.69 9.49
CA ASP A 21 -4.91 -3.86 8.45
C ASP A 21 -5.51 -4.57 7.25
N SER A 22 -5.60 -3.87 6.11
CA SER A 22 -6.03 -4.47 4.85
C SER A 22 -5.00 -5.46 4.31
N LEU A 23 -5.44 -6.39 3.47
CA LEU A 23 -4.52 -7.27 2.72
C LEU A 23 -3.42 -6.46 2.02
N LEU A 24 -3.81 -5.35 1.41
CA LEU A 24 -2.92 -4.47 0.68
C LEU A 24 -1.88 -3.83 1.61
N MET A 25 -2.27 -3.40 2.81
CA MET A 25 -1.35 -2.82 3.78
C MET A 25 -0.31 -3.83 4.26
N LEU A 26 -0.72 -5.07 4.54
CA LEU A 26 0.20 -6.13 4.95
C LEU A 26 1.18 -6.47 3.83
N ALA A 27 0.70 -6.64 2.59
CA ALA A 27 1.56 -6.90 1.44
C ALA A 27 2.55 -5.76 1.19
N ALA A 28 2.10 -4.51 1.35
CA ALA A 28 2.92 -3.33 1.16
C ALA A 28 4.00 -3.20 2.25
N TYR A 29 3.64 -3.41 3.51
CA TYR A 29 4.56 -3.37 4.64
C TYR A 29 5.66 -4.44 4.58
N HIS A 30 5.41 -5.54 3.87
CA HIS A 30 6.38 -6.63 3.67
C HIS A 30 7.09 -6.59 2.31
N GLY A 31 6.83 -5.59 1.48
CA GLY A 31 7.56 -5.40 0.21
C GLY A 31 7.15 -6.40 -0.88
N HIS A 32 5.94 -6.96 -0.83
CA HIS A 32 5.50 -7.99 -1.77
C HIS A 32 4.81 -7.38 -3.00
N ALA A 33 5.59 -6.82 -3.92
CA ALA A 33 5.09 -6.09 -5.09
C ALA A 33 4.09 -6.89 -5.95
N GLU A 34 4.38 -8.17 -6.26
CA GLU A 34 3.47 -9.03 -7.02
C GLU A 34 2.14 -9.24 -6.29
N THR A 35 2.19 -9.40 -4.97
CA THR A 35 0.99 -9.55 -4.13
C THR A 35 0.18 -8.25 -4.08
N VAL A 36 0.85 -7.11 -4.00
CA VAL A 36 0.21 -5.78 -4.07
C VAL A 36 -0.53 -5.61 -5.40
N GLN A 37 0.12 -5.92 -6.53
CA GLN A 37 -0.52 -5.87 -7.84
C GLN A 37 -1.72 -6.83 -7.94
N LEU A 38 -1.59 -8.05 -7.43
CA LEU A 38 -2.68 -9.03 -7.42
C LEU A 38 -3.89 -8.52 -6.64
N ILE A 39 -3.68 -7.96 -5.46
CA ILE A 39 -4.75 -7.43 -4.59
C ILE A 39 -5.43 -6.23 -5.26
N LEU A 40 -4.67 -5.30 -5.84
CA LEU A 40 -5.20 -4.15 -6.57
C LEU A 40 -6.03 -4.58 -7.78
N ALA A 41 -5.57 -5.59 -8.54
CA ALA A 41 -6.31 -6.14 -9.68
C ALA A 41 -7.67 -6.75 -9.29
N HIS A 42 -7.85 -7.13 -8.02
CA HIS A 42 -9.11 -7.64 -7.47
C HIS A 42 -9.90 -6.59 -6.68
N GLY A 43 -9.59 -5.29 -6.88
CA GLY A 43 -10.33 -4.19 -6.27
C GLY A 43 -9.90 -3.84 -4.85
N GLY A 44 -8.68 -4.19 -4.45
CA GLY A 44 -8.10 -3.71 -3.20
C GLY A 44 -7.99 -2.18 -3.16
N GLU A 45 -8.28 -1.59 -2.01
CA GLU A 45 -8.33 -0.14 -1.84
C GLU A 45 -6.97 0.41 -1.38
N ALA A 46 -6.34 1.24 -2.22
CA ALA A 46 -5.01 1.80 -1.99
C ALA A 46 -4.92 2.73 -0.76
N ASN A 47 -6.04 3.31 -0.35
CA ASN A 47 -6.12 4.35 0.67
C ASN A 47 -6.76 3.89 1.99
N THR A 48 -7.11 2.61 2.13
CA THR A 48 -7.66 2.09 3.40
C THR A 48 -6.64 2.26 4.51
N ALA A 49 -6.98 3.06 5.51
CA ALA A 49 -6.16 3.25 6.68
C ALA A 49 -6.59 2.27 7.79
N ASN A 50 -5.61 1.68 8.49
CA ASN A 50 -5.90 0.84 9.65
C ASN A 50 -6.35 1.66 10.87
N ASP A 51 -6.60 1.02 12.01
CA ASP A 51 -7.09 1.68 13.22
C ASP A 51 -6.10 2.70 13.81
N ARG A 52 -4.84 2.64 13.39
CA ARG A 52 -3.78 3.61 13.75
C ARG A 52 -3.62 4.71 12.69
N GLY A 53 -4.47 4.72 11.68
CA GLY A 53 -4.43 5.62 10.54
C GLY A 53 -3.16 5.48 9.69
N GLN A 54 -2.58 4.28 9.62
CA GLN A 54 -1.50 3.94 8.68
C GLN A 54 -2.10 3.44 7.38
N THR A 55 -1.51 3.83 6.24
CA THR A 55 -1.92 3.42 4.90
C THR A 55 -0.92 2.44 4.29
N PRO A 56 -1.29 1.67 3.24
CA PRO A 56 -0.37 0.82 2.51
C PRO A 56 0.88 1.58 2.03
N LEU A 57 0.70 2.78 1.47
CA LEU A 57 1.80 3.61 0.99
C LEU A 57 2.73 4.04 2.12
N ALA A 58 2.20 4.46 3.27
CA ALA A 58 3.02 4.81 4.43
C ALA A 58 3.84 3.61 4.93
N GLY A 59 3.27 2.40 4.92
CA GLY A 59 3.96 1.18 5.30
C GLY A 59 5.13 0.84 4.37
N ALA A 60 4.91 0.87 3.05
CA ALA A 60 5.95 0.62 2.05
C ALA A 60 7.06 1.69 2.11
N ALA A 61 6.68 2.97 2.19
CA ALA A 61 7.61 4.08 2.24
C ALA A 61 8.47 4.07 3.51
N PHE A 62 7.88 3.78 4.67
CA PHE A 62 8.61 3.62 5.93
C PHE A 62 9.69 2.53 5.86
N LYS A 63 9.44 1.47 5.08
CA LYS A 63 10.38 0.37 4.88
C LYS A 63 11.35 0.59 3.71
N GLY A 64 11.16 1.64 2.91
CA GLY A 64 11.97 1.93 1.73
C GLY A 64 11.68 1.04 0.52
N TYR A 65 10.50 0.43 0.43
CA TYR A 65 10.10 -0.39 -0.72
C TYR A 65 9.63 0.48 -1.88
N THR A 66 10.59 0.92 -2.70
CA THR A 66 10.38 1.84 -3.83
C THR A 66 9.43 1.29 -4.89
N ASP A 67 9.61 0.02 -5.25
CA ASP A 67 8.80 -0.68 -6.24
C ASP A 67 7.33 -0.78 -5.82
N VAL A 68 7.09 -1.16 -4.56
CA VAL A 68 5.76 -1.21 -3.97
C VAL A 68 5.13 0.18 -3.88
N SER A 69 5.89 1.18 -3.42
CA SER A 69 5.41 2.55 -3.29
C SER A 69 4.97 3.11 -4.63
N ARG A 70 5.73 2.86 -5.70
CA ARG A 70 5.36 3.24 -7.07
C ARG A 70 4.08 2.56 -7.53
N VAL A 71 3.94 1.25 -7.34
CA VAL A 71 2.71 0.52 -7.71
C VAL A 71 1.48 1.09 -6.98
N LEU A 72 1.62 1.44 -5.70
CA LEU A 72 0.52 2.03 -4.93
C LEU A 72 0.17 3.44 -5.43
N LEU A 73 1.15 4.27 -5.75
CA LEU A 73 0.94 5.60 -6.32
C LEU A 73 0.28 5.53 -7.70
N ASP A 74 0.73 4.62 -8.57
CA ASP A 74 0.13 4.36 -9.88
C ASP A 74 -1.33 3.89 -9.74
N ALA A 75 -1.66 3.21 -8.64
CA ALA A 75 -3.02 2.80 -8.29
C ALA A 75 -3.84 3.88 -7.55
N GLY A 76 -3.34 5.11 -7.45
CA GLY A 76 -4.06 6.24 -6.86
C GLY A 76 -3.97 6.34 -5.33
N ALA A 77 -2.93 5.76 -4.72
CA ALA A 77 -2.65 6.03 -3.32
C ALA A 77 -2.36 7.52 -3.09
N ASP A 78 -3.03 8.10 -2.09
CA ASP A 78 -2.86 9.49 -1.68
C ASP A 78 -1.73 9.57 -0.63
N PRO A 79 -0.60 10.23 -0.93
CA PRO A 79 0.50 10.42 0.03
C PRO A 79 0.10 11.29 1.24
N ASP A 80 -1.02 12.01 1.17
CA ASP A 80 -1.55 12.82 2.25
C ASP A 80 -2.64 12.10 3.07
N ALA A 81 -2.92 10.82 2.78
CA ALA A 81 -3.85 10.01 3.56
C ALA A 81 -3.27 9.55 4.91
N GLY A 82 -4.17 9.31 5.87
CA GLY A 82 -3.82 8.81 7.20
C GLY A 82 -3.37 9.89 8.19
N THR A 83 -2.70 9.46 9.27
CA THR A 83 -2.19 10.34 10.34
C THR A 83 -0.99 11.18 9.86
N PRO A 84 -0.64 12.27 10.55
CA PRO A 84 0.56 13.06 10.22
C PRO A 84 1.84 12.22 10.10
N SER A 85 2.01 11.20 10.96
CA SER A 85 3.13 10.28 10.89
C SER A 85 3.09 9.40 9.64
N ALA A 86 1.90 8.92 9.23
CA ALA A 86 1.73 8.15 8.00
C ALA A 86 2.03 9.01 6.77
N ARG A 87 1.54 10.24 6.72
CA ARG A 87 1.82 11.22 5.66
C ARG A 87 3.31 11.52 5.55
N ALA A 88 3.97 11.77 6.68
CA ALA A 88 5.41 12.02 6.69
C ALA A 88 6.20 10.83 6.11
N ALA A 89 5.81 9.60 6.44
CA ALA A 89 6.41 8.41 5.85
C ALA A 89 6.17 8.32 4.34
N ALA A 90 4.92 8.48 3.89
CA ALA A 90 4.57 8.43 2.47
C ALA A 90 5.27 9.54 1.65
N GLN A 91 5.34 10.76 2.19
CA GLN A 91 6.00 11.91 1.57
C GLN A 91 7.53 11.77 1.52
N MET A 92 8.14 11.03 2.44
CA MET A 92 9.58 10.76 2.41
C MET A 92 9.98 10.04 1.11
N PHE A 93 9.08 9.22 0.57
CA PHE A 93 9.24 8.60 -0.75
C PHE A 93 8.90 9.53 -1.91
N ALA A 94 7.76 10.23 -1.86
CA ALA A 94 7.35 11.16 -2.93
C ALA A 94 8.39 12.29 -3.15
N ARG A 95 9.08 12.72 -2.10
CA ARG A 95 10.18 13.69 -2.19
C ARG A 95 11.47 13.11 -2.78
N ALA A 96 11.73 11.81 -2.60
CA ALA A 96 12.90 11.16 -3.17
C ALA A 96 12.78 10.98 -4.70
N GLU A 97 11.59 10.73 -5.23
CA GLU A 97 11.37 10.68 -6.69
C GLU A 97 11.48 12.05 -7.37
N ILE A 98 11.10 13.15 -6.70
CA ILE A 98 11.33 14.52 -7.22
C ILE A 98 12.82 14.81 -7.35
N LEU A 99 13.66 14.34 -6.42
CA LEU A 99 15.11 14.50 -6.52
C LEU A 99 15.73 13.61 -7.61
N ALA A 100 15.16 12.44 -7.87
CA ALA A 100 15.62 11.55 -8.95
C ALA A 100 15.24 12.04 -10.36
N LEU A 101 14.25 12.93 -10.50
CA LEU A 101 13.90 13.59 -11.77
C LEU A 101 14.72 14.86 -12.05
N LEU A 102 15.49 15.35 -11.08
CA LEU A 102 16.31 16.56 -11.18
C LEU A 102 17.83 16.25 -11.28
N ALA A 103 18.21 14.99 -11.42
CA ALA A 103 19.58 14.51 -11.63
C ALA A 103 19.71 13.85 -13.01
#